data_AF-A0A928GVQ9-F1
#
_entry.id   AF-A0A928GVQ9-F1
#
_cell.length_a   1.000
_cell.length_b   1.000
_cell.length_c   1.000
_cell.angle_alpha   90.00
_cell.angle_beta   90.00
_cell.angle_gamma   90.00
#
_symmetry.space_group_name_H-M   'P 1'
#
loop_
_entity.id
_entity.type
_entity.pdbx_description
1 polymer ?
#
loop_
_entity_poly.entity_id
_entity_poly.type
_entity_poly.pdbx_seq_one_letter_code
_entity_poly.pdbx_strand_id
1 'polypeptide(L)'
;MKKLLFLFTVLFFSQTLFSYENFRVHKTVIVDMTDEVTPTKAVLEVNDALVVKVPKNPLFLKSLSLEVKIPPEVAEFRDSVAYFLYTDVKPEPSANIIDYKANRLFINTFPTRLSCNLLIPLFSSVVMKDTPYSLVLPAGMDNNSGYVFFRLQLVMKGTPVNIWDSKFIIDVKPVLDEKGILELNVFAPKKQDVQEDFITGTSNSAESVNVTVKTENTSLEKINGTGIYTLYIDNQIPTLVDDKIILPVGNHHLSIVSDLYRSEVRSVMIEQARTTTLDIVLKDITPLIEITAPDGVQIFLDSEQILNWNEPLPVTEGEHLLKFNIGGYEKIQSFEAFNGKTYKFSLNLDVQVVESE
;
A
#
# COMPACT_ATOMS: atom_id res chain seq x y z
N MET A 1 64.44 35.64 21.89
CA MET A 1 63.65 36.64 22.67
C MET A 1 62.49 37.10 21.78
N LYS A 2 61.30 36.51 21.92
CA LYS A 2 60.10 37.14 22.51
C LYS A 2 59.66 38.46 21.85
N LYS A 3 58.56 38.39 21.07
CA LYS A 3 57.29 39.18 21.15
C LYS A 3 56.71 39.35 19.73
N LEU A 4 55.59 38.72 19.34
CA LEU A 4 54.18 38.93 19.76
C LEU A 4 53.56 40.18 19.10
N LEU A 5 52.61 39.95 18.17
CA LEU A 5 51.47 40.76 17.65
C LEU A 5 51.39 40.61 16.12
N PHE A 6 50.27 40.37 15.45
CA PHE A 6 48.87 40.21 15.86
C PHE A 6 48.20 39.43 14.72
N LEU A 7 47.58 38.31 15.07
CA LEU A 7 46.77 37.48 14.19
C LEU A 7 45.45 38.24 13.95
N PHE A 8 45.32 38.96 12.83
CA PHE A 8 44.03 39.48 12.39
C PHE A 8 43.27 38.34 11.71
N THR A 9 42.79 37.40 12.53
CA THR A 9 41.77 36.44 12.11
C THR A 9 40.52 37.25 11.80
N VAL A 10 40.31 37.52 10.52
CA VAL A 10 39.03 37.97 9.99
C VAL A 10 38.05 36.81 10.21
N LEU A 11 37.50 36.74 11.42
CA LEU A 11 36.27 36.04 11.75
C LEU A 11 35.16 36.82 11.03
N PHE A 12 34.99 36.58 9.73
CA PHE A 12 33.70 36.78 9.08
C PHE A 12 32.76 35.76 9.71
N PHE A 13 32.23 36.11 10.88
CA PHE A 13 31.06 35.51 11.46
C PHE A 13 29.95 35.75 10.42
N SER A 14 29.71 34.78 9.55
CA SER A 14 28.48 34.71 8.78
C SER A 14 27.36 34.40 9.77
N GLN A 15 26.98 35.40 10.56
CA GLN A 15 25.67 35.43 11.18
C GLN A 15 24.70 35.50 10.01
N THR A 16 24.20 34.35 9.55
CA THR A 16 22.94 34.31 8.82
C THR A 16 21.92 34.88 9.79
N LEU A 17 21.63 36.18 9.66
CA LEU A 17 20.56 36.82 10.39
C LEU A 17 19.27 36.13 9.93
N PHE A 18 18.82 35.14 10.70
CA PHE A 18 17.44 34.67 10.62
C PHE A 18 16.58 35.86 11.04
N SER A 19 16.10 36.61 10.06
CA SER A 19 15.26 37.77 10.27
C SER A 19 13.85 37.28 10.63
N TYR A 20 13.64 37.09 11.92
CA TYR A 20 12.30 36.90 12.46
C TYR A 20 11.52 38.20 12.34
N GLU A 21 10.31 38.10 11.78
CA GLU A 21 9.35 39.19 11.71
C GLU A 21 8.37 39.09 12.87
N ASN A 22 8.18 40.20 13.59
CA ASN A 22 7.10 40.32 14.56
C ASN A 22 5.93 40.99 13.86
N PHE A 23 4.75 40.40 13.94
CA PHE A 23 3.55 40.95 13.32
C PHE A 23 2.30 40.63 14.15
N ARG A 24 1.30 41.49 13.97
CA ARG A 24 -0.04 41.30 14.51
C ARG A 24 -1.01 41.03 13.37
N VAL A 25 -1.90 40.07 13.58
CA VAL A 25 -3.05 39.79 12.71
C VAL A 25 -4.32 40.32 13.36
N HIS A 26 -5.38 40.49 12.58
CA HIS A 26 -6.69 40.83 13.13
C HIS A 26 -7.33 39.60 13.79
N LYS A 27 -7.38 38.47 13.07
CA LYS A 27 -7.87 37.19 13.56
C LYS A 27 -7.03 36.02 13.03
N THR A 28 -6.95 34.95 13.82
CA THR A 28 -6.38 33.66 13.40
C THR A 28 -7.51 32.66 13.16
N VAL A 29 -7.70 32.25 11.91
CA VAL A 29 -8.65 31.21 11.50
C VAL A 29 -7.93 29.87 11.45
N ILE A 30 -8.39 28.90 12.24
CA ILE A 30 -7.83 27.54 12.26
C ILE A 30 -8.70 26.62 11.42
N VAL A 31 -8.07 25.87 10.52
CA VAL A 31 -8.66 24.77 9.78
C VAL A 31 -7.92 23.49 10.17
N ASP A 32 -8.64 22.56 10.78
CA ASP A 32 -8.13 21.23 11.10
C ASP A 32 -8.46 20.27 9.95
N MET A 33 -7.43 19.80 9.23
CA MET A 33 -7.59 18.76 8.22
C MET A 33 -7.67 17.41 8.92
N THR A 34 -8.89 16.95 9.20
CA THR A 34 -9.15 15.68 9.92
C THR A 34 -8.84 14.45 9.09
N ASP A 35 -8.92 14.55 7.77
CA ASP A 35 -8.58 13.51 6.80
C ASP A 35 -7.82 14.11 5.60
N GLU A 36 -7.13 13.28 4.82
CA GLU A 36 -6.31 13.74 3.68
C GLU A 36 -7.16 14.02 2.41
N VAL A 37 -8.49 14.04 2.47
CA VAL A 37 -9.34 13.99 1.26
C VAL A 37 -10.36 15.14 1.19
N THR A 38 -10.90 15.57 2.33
CA THR A 38 -12.03 16.47 2.41
C THR A 38 -11.59 17.93 2.33
N PRO A 39 -12.07 18.69 1.34
CA PRO A 39 -11.77 20.12 1.24
C PRO A 39 -12.51 20.89 2.34
N THR A 40 -11.85 21.89 2.92
CA THR A 40 -12.43 22.75 3.95
C THR A 40 -12.45 24.20 3.49
N LYS A 41 -13.46 24.96 3.91
CA LYS A 41 -13.60 26.38 3.59
C LYS A 41 -13.16 27.26 4.75
N ALA A 42 -12.44 28.31 4.44
CA ALA A 42 -12.14 29.41 5.35
C ALA A 42 -12.59 30.74 4.74
N VAL A 43 -12.98 31.68 5.59
CA VAL A 43 -13.26 33.06 5.19
C VAL A 43 -12.33 33.96 5.97
N LEU A 44 -11.56 34.77 5.25
CA LEU A 44 -10.58 35.70 5.80
C LEU A 44 -10.92 37.13 5.38
N GLU A 45 -10.66 38.07 6.27
CA GLU A 45 -10.61 39.50 5.98
C GLU A 45 -9.16 39.97 5.82
N VAL A 46 -8.97 41.22 5.42
CA VAL A 46 -7.60 41.77 5.28
C VAL A 46 -6.93 41.85 6.65
N ASN A 47 -5.67 41.41 6.72
CA ASN A 47 -4.88 41.24 7.95
C ASN A 47 -5.20 40.02 8.81
N ASP A 48 -6.08 39.12 8.37
CA ASP A 48 -6.26 37.82 9.01
C ASP A 48 -5.16 36.82 8.65
N ALA A 49 -5.00 35.79 9.48
CA ALA A 49 -4.22 34.60 9.19
C ALA A 49 -5.09 33.34 9.12
N LEU A 50 -4.72 32.45 8.21
CA LEU A 50 -5.21 31.09 8.08
C LEU A 50 -4.12 30.13 8.55
N VAL A 51 -4.47 29.23 9.46
CA VAL A 51 -3.60 28.13 9.88
C VAL A 51 -4.28 26.84 9.48
N VAL A 52 -3.63 26.09 8.60
CA VAL A 52 -4.10 24.76 8.21
C VAL A 52 -3.27 23.74 8.98
N LYS A 53 -3.89 23.06 9.94
CA LYS A 53 -3.27 21.94 10.65
C LYS A 53 -3.38 20.69 9.80
N VAL A 54 -2.25 20.00 9.65
CA VAL A 54 -2.05 18.82 8.82
C VAL A 54 -1.94 17.58 9.71
N PRO A 55 -2.42 16.40 9.29
CA PRO A 55 -2.20 15.15 10.02
C PRO A 55 -0.72 14.91 10.32
N LYS A 56 -0.40 14.29 11.47
CA LYS A 56 0.99 14.08 11.91
C LYS A 56 1.80 13.19 10.97
N ASN A 57 1.17 12.17 10.40
CA ASN A 57 1.81 11.19 9.52
C ASN A 57 1.01 11.08 8.22
N PRO A 58 1.04 12.11 7.37
CA PRO A 58 0.28 12.04 6.14
C PRO A 58 0.99 11.10 5.16
N LEU A 59 0.36 9.98 4.81
CA LEU A 59 1.02 8.96 3.98
C LEU A 59 1.01 9.35 2.50
N PHE A 60 -0.07 10.01 2.06
CA PHE A 60 -0.28 10.36 0.67
C PHE A 60 -0.36 11.86 0.46
N LEU A 61 -0.56 12.68 1.49
CA LEU A 61 -0.61 14.14 1.30
C LEU A 61 0.73 14.70 0.83
N LYS A 62 0.71 15.32 -0.35
CA LYS A 62 1.89 15.88 -1.02
C LYS A 62 1.94 17.40 -0.90
N SER A 63 0.78 18.04 -1.04
CA SER A 63 0.65 19.49 -0.97
C SER A 63 -0.74 19.93 -0.52
N LEU A 64 -0.86 21.23 -0.23
CA LEU A 64 -2.14 21.90 -0.02
C LEU A 64 -2.40 22.84 -1.20
N SER A 65 -3.63 22.84 -1.70
CA SER A 65 -4.13 23.82 -2.67
C SER A 65 -5.03 24.80 -1.94
N LEU A 66 -4.67 26.08 -1.98
CA LEU A 66 -5.51 27.18 -1.52
C LEU A 66 -6.12 27.83 -2.75
N GLU A 67 -7.37 27.50 -3.06
CA GLU A 67 -8.14 28.19 -4.08
C GLU A 67 -8.80 29.42 -3.44
N VAL A 68 -8.21 30.58 -3.69
CA VAL A 68 -8.62 31.85 -3.10
C VAL A 68 -9.53 32.58 -4.07
N LYS A 69 -10.77 32.82 -3.67
CA LYS A 69 -11.70 33.74 -4.36
C LYS A 69 -11.40 35.15 -3.90
N ILE A 70 -10.94 35.98 -4.84
CA ILE A 70 -10.51 37.35 -4.62
C ILE A 70 -11.73 38.27 -4.80
N PRO A 71 -12.06 39.11 -3.80
CA PRO A 71 -13.15 40.08 -3.92
C PRO A 71 -12.92 41.06 -5.08
N PRO A 72 -13.96 41.45 -5.84
CA PRO A 72 -13.83 42.36 -6.98
C PRO A 72 -13.12 43.68 -6.63
N GLU A 73 -13.43 44.27 -5.47
CA GLU A 73 -12.83 45.51 -5.00
C GLU A 73 -11.32 45.40 -4.76
N VAL A 74 -10.82 44.22 -4.38
CA VAL A 74 -9.39 43.94 -4.26
C VAL A 74 -8.77 43.72 -5.63
N ALA A 75 -9.47 43.02 -6.54
CA ALA A 75 -8.99 42.76 -7.89
C ALA A 75 -8.84 44.05 -8.70
N GLU A 76 -9.75 45.02 -8.53
CA GLU A 76 -9.69 46.35 -9.15
C GLU A 76 -8.53 47.20 -8.61
N PHE A 77 -8.25 47.11 -7.31
CA PHE A 77 -7.09 47.74 -6.67
C PHE A 77 -5.89 46.80 -6.71
N ARG A 78 -5.28 46.69 -7.90
CA ARG A 78 -4.11 45.84 -8.15
C ARG A 78 -3.03 46.03 -7.09
N ASP A 79 -2.44 44.92 -6.65
CA ASP A 79 -1.32 44.87 -5.71
C ASP A 79 -1.63 45.50 -4.32
N SER A 80 -2.91 45.73 -3.99
CA SER A 80 -3.32 46.33 -2.71
C SER A 80 -3.18 45.39 -1.51
N VAL A 81 -3.47 44.10 -1.72
CA VAL A 81 -3.40 43.04 -0.70
C VAL A 81 -2.33 42.03 -1.08
N ALA A 82 -1.41 41.81 -0.14
CA ALA A 82 -0.39 40.78 -0.21
C ALA A 82 -0.78 39.57 0.63
N TYR A 83 -0.28 38.41 0.22
CA TYR A 83 -0.32 37.19 1.00
C TYR A 83 1.10 36.73 1.34
N PHE A 84 1.20 36.07 2.49
CA PHE A 84 2.45 35.66 3.10
C PHE A 84 2.38 34.22 3.53
N LEU A 85 3.53 33.54 3.45
CA LEU A 85 3.75 32.22 4.01
C LEU A 85 4.86 32.33 5.06
N TYR A 86 4.64 31.74 6.23
CA TYR A 86 5.58 31.80 7.34
C TYR A 86 5.95 30.40 7.83
N THR A 87 7.17 30.28 8.34
CA THR A 87 7.69 29.11 9.08
C THR A 87 8.18 29.54 10.46
N ASP A 88 8.44 28.58 11.35
CA ASP A 88 8.96 28.84 12.70
C ASP A 88 8.09 29.82 13.51
N VAL A 89 6.77 29.75 13.31
CA VAL A 89 5.80 30.67 13.92
C VAL A 89 5.72 30.43 15.42
N LYS A 90 5.92 31.49 16.21
CA LYS A 90 5.82 31.48 17.68
C LYS A 90 4.94 32.63 18.16
N PRO A 91 4.09 32.42 19.19
CA PRO A 91 3.78 31.13 19.83
C PRO A 91 3.00 30.19 18.88
N GLU A 92 2.77 28.95 19.30
CA GLU A 92 1.95 27.99 18.52
C GLU A 92 0.57 28.61 18.22
N PRO A 93 0.13 28.62 16.94
CA PRO A 93 -1.08 29.32 16.56
C PRO A 93 -2.34 28.76 17.21
N SER A 94 -3.21 29.67 17.67
CA SER A 94 -4.55 29.34 18.13
C SER A 94 -5.50 30.49 17.79
N ALA A 95 -6.81 30.22 17.82
CA ALA A 95 -7.83 31.21 17.50
C ALA A 95 -7.79 32.46 18.42
N ASN A 96 -7.21 32.34 19.62
CA ASN A 96 -7.14 33.41 20.62
C ASN A 96 -5.83 34.21 20.59
N ILE A 97 -4.91 33.87 19.67
CA ILE A 97 -3.60 34.53 19.56
C ILE A 97 -3.59 35.34 18.27
N ILE A 98 -3.06 36.56 18.38
CA ILE A 98 -2.97 37.50 17.25
C ILE A 98 -1.58 38.13 17.09
N ASP A 99 -0.68 37.96 18.06
CA ASP A 99 0.69 38.45 18.02
C ASP A 99 1.65 37.29 17.75
N TYR A 100 2.43 37.39 16.68
CA TYR A 100 3.32 36.33 16.22
C TYR A 100 4.72 36.84 15.90
N LYS A 101 5.68 35.93 16.05
CA LYS A 101 7.05 36.05 15.58
C LYS A 101 7.36 34.86 14.69
N ALA A 102 7.76 35.09 13.44
CA ALA A 102 8.01 33.99 12.49
C ALA A 102 9.04 34.34 11.42
N ASN A 103 9.53 33.34 10.70
CA ASN A 103 10.36 33.52 9.52
C ASN A 103 9.47 33.63 8.28
N ARG A 104 9.62 34.71 7.51
CA ARG A 104 8.88 34.87 6.27
C ARG A 104 9.49 33.99 5.19
N LEU A 105 8.73 33.01 4.73
CA LEU A 105 9.13 32.09 3.67
C LEU A 105 8.80 32.65 2.28
N PHE A 106 7.64 33.28 2.13
CA PHE A 106 7.17 33.81 0.86
C PHE A 106 6.28 35.05 1.03
N ILE A 107 6.29 35.93 0.03
CA ILE A 107 5.40 37.08 -0.08
C ILE A 107 5.11 37.35 -1.55
N ASN A 108 3.85 37.62 -1.87
CA ASN A 108 3.45 38.16 -3.17
C ASN A 108 2.08 38.87 -3.04
N THR A 109 1.66 39.56 -4.09
CA THR A 109 0.35 40.22 -4.18
C THR A 109 -0.63 39.42 -5.00
N PHE A 110 -1.92 39.66 -4.77
CA PHE A 110 -2.95 39.04 -5.61
C PHE A 110 -2.99 39.68 -7.01
N PRO A 111 -3.13 38.84 -8.06
CA PRO A 111 -3.28 39.32 -9.43
C PRO A 111 -4.66 39.95 -9.68
N THR A 112 -4.79 40.70 -10.77
CA THR A 112 -6.06 41.30 -11.25
C THR A 112 -7.01 40.23 -11.83
N ARG A 113 -7.52 39.34 -10.98
CA ARG A 113 -8.50 38.30 -11.31
C ARG A 113 -9.28 37.91 -10.06
N LEU A 114 -10.45 37.29 -10.23
CA LEU A 114 -11.36 36.94 -9.13
C LEU A 114 -11.03 35.61 -8.44
N SER A 115 -10.03 34.87 -8.93
CA SER A 115 -9.58 33.62 -8.31
C SER A 115 -8.11 33.37 -8.57
N CYS A 116 -7.41 32.80 -7.60
CA CYS A 116 -6.09 32.22 -7.78
C CYS A 116 -5.94 30.92 -7.00
N ASN A 117 -5.28 29.93 -7.61
CA ASN A 117 -4.89 28.71 -6.92
C ASN A 117 -3.42 28.82 -6.48
N LEU A 118 -3.17 28.65 -5.18
CA LEU A 118 -1.84 28.60 -4.59
C LEU A 118 -1.56 27.16 -4.15
N LEU A 119 -0.52 26.55 -4.69
CA LEU A 119 -0.07 25.20 -4.33
C LEU A 119 1.09 25.30 -3.35
N ILE A 120 0.92 24.77 -2.15
CA ILE A 120 1.93 24.78 -1.08
C ILE A 120 2.43 23.34 -0.91
N PRO A 121 3.65 23.02 -1.39
CA PRO A 121 4.30 21.76 -1.08
C PRO A 121 4.44 21.60 0.44
N LEU A 122 4.17 20.41 0.95
CA LEU A 122 4.40 20.12 2.37
C LEU A 122 5.85 19.68 2.62
N PHE A 123 6.49 19.04 1.64
CA PHE A 123 7.85 18.55 1.74
C PHE A 123 8.73 19.13 0.64
N SER A 124 10.00 19.42 0.96
CA SER A 124 10.97 19.96 -0.01
C SER A 124 11.36 18.99 -1.12
N SER A 125 11.14 17.68 -0.92
CA SER A 125 11.35 16.64 -1.93
C SER A 125 10.31 16.68 -3.05
N VAL A 126 9.21 17.41 -2.86
CA VAL A 126 8.12 17.47 -3.83
C VAL A 126 8.46 18.44 -4.97
N VAL A 127 8.62 17.87 -6.17
CA VAL A 127 8.76 18.66 -7.40
C VAL A 127 7.39 18.96 -7.98
N MET A 128 7.06 20.25 -8.07
CA MET A 128 5.85 20.76 -8.75
C MET A 128 6.24 21.89 -9.69
N LYS A 129 5.44 22.08 -10.74
CA LYS A 129 5.64 23.14 -11.75
C LYS A 129 4.46 24.11 -11.72
N ASP A 130 4.76 25.38 -11.94
CA ASP A 130 3.73 26.38 -12.17
C ASP A 130 2.88 26.03 -13.39
N THR A 131 1.60 26.38 -13.32
CA THR A 131 0.68 26.33 -14.45
C THR A 131 0.05 27.70 -14.66
N PRO A 132 -0.61 28.00 -15.80
CA PRO A 132 -1.28 29.28 -16.00
C PRO A 132 -2.31 29.63 -14.91
N TYR A 133 -2.83 28.62 -14.20
CA TYR A 133 -3.90 28.76 -13.22
C TYR A 133 -3.46 28.50 -11.77
N SER A 134 -2.28 27.93 -11.56
CA SER A 134 -1.76 27.60 -10.23
C SER A 134 -0.33 28.09 -10.04
N LEU A 135 -0.11 28.79 -8.93
CA LEU A 135 1.21 29.23 -8.49
C LEU A 135 1.74 28.27 -7.45
N VAL A 136 2.91 27.68 -7.70
CA VAL A 136 3.62 26.84 -6.73
C VAL A 136 4.42 27.74 -5.79
N LEU A 137 4.11 27.65 -4.50
CA LEU A 137 4.80 28.35 -3.43
C LEU A 137 5.98 27.51 -2.92
N PRO A 138 6.96 28.10 -2.22
CA PRO A 138 7.96 27.34 -1.49
C PRO A 138 7.32 26.38 -0.48
N ALA A 139 8.02 25.29 -0.14
CA ALA A 139 7.52 24.30 0.81
C ALA A 139 7.19 24.95 2.17
N GLY A 140 5.91 24.96 2.53
CA GLY A 140 5.35 25.84 3.56
C GLY A 140 5.11 25.21 4.91
N MET A 141 5.34 23.90 5.04
CA MET A 141 5.19 23.20 6.30
C MET A 141 6.46 23.37 7.11
N ASP A 142 6.32 23.83 8.35
CA ASP A 142 7.42 23.74 9.30
C ASP A 142 7.49 22.28 9.78
N ASN A 143 8.63 21.64 9.47
CA ASN A 143 8.87 20.21 9.59
C ASN A 143 8.55 19.64 10.98
N ASN A 144 8.46 20.48 12.02
CA ASN A 144 8.15 20.07 13.39
C ASN A 144 6.79 20.53 13.93
N SER A 145 6.10 21.45 13.25
CA SER A 145 4.92 22.12 13.85
C SER A 145 3.58 21.58 13.35
N GLY A 146 3.56 20.87 12.21
CA GLY A 146 2.36 20.18 11.74
C GLY A 146 1.30 21.10 11.13
N TYR A 147 1.64 22.33 10.75
CA TYR A 147 0.72 23.27 10.12
C TYR A 147 1.37 24.14 9.04
N VAL A 148 0.51 24.74 8.21
CA VAL A 148 0.86 25.80 7.27
C VAL A 148 0.26 27.12 7.75
N PHE A 149 1.08 28.17 7.82
CA PHE A 149 0.65 29.51 8.27
C PHE A 149 0.62 30.50 7.10
N PHE A 150 -0.59 30.88 6.70
CA PHE A 150 -0.86 31.80 5.60
C PHE A 150 -1.48 33.09 6.15
N ARG A 151 -1.04 34.25 5.67
CA ARG A 151 -1.54 35.55 6.16
C ARG A 151 -1.85 36.49 5.02
N LEU A 152 -2.93 37.25 5.15
CA LEU A 152 -3.23 38.38 4.28
C LEU A 152 -2.75 39.68 4.93
N GLN A 153 -2.32 40.66 4.15
CA GLN A 153 -1.96 41.98 4.65
C GLN A 153 -2.20 43.05 3.59
N LEU A 154 -2.73 44.19 4.00
CA LEU A 154 -2.77 45.38 3.13
C LEU A 154 -1.35 45.95 2.95
N VAL A 155 -0.95 46.25 1.72
CA VAL A 155 0.39 46.77 1.40
C VAL A 155 0.39 48.10 0.67
N MET A 156 -0.76 48.57 0.16
CA MET A 156 -0.89 49.89 -0.46
C MET A 156 -1.44 50.94 0.51
N LYS A 157 -0.99 52.19 0.33
CA LYS A 157 -1.60 53.38 0.95
C LYS A 157 -2.70 53.93 0.03
N GLY A 158 -3.71 54.56 0.63
CA GLY A 158 -4.78 55.23 -0.13
C GLY A 158 -5.84 54.30 -0.73
N THR A 159 -5.92 53.06 -0.25
CA THR A 159 -6.99 52.12 -0.60
C THR A 159 -8.30 52.54 0.07
N PRO A 160 -9.45 52.38 -0.62
CA PRO A 160 -10.74 52.70 -0.02
C PRO A 160 -11.07 51.77 1.15
N VAL A 161 -11.93 52.24 2.06
CA VAL A 161 -12.23 51.57 3.34
C VAL A 161 -12.85 50.19 3.13
N ASN A 162 -13.63 50.02 2.06
CA ASN A 162 -14.28 48.76 1.72
C ASN A 162 -13.30 47.60 1.46
N ILE A 163 -12.05 47.88 1.07
CA ILE A 163 -11.00 46.86 0.88
C ILE A 163 -10.62 46.19 2.20
N TRP A 164 -10.68 46.92 3.33
CA TRP A 164 -10.33 46.35 4.64
C TRP A 164 -11.31 45.26 5.06
N ASP A 165 -12.59 45.45 4.75
CA ASP A 165 -13.68 44.54 5.13
C ASP A 165 -13.95 43.47 4.04
N SER A 166 -13.13 43.43 2.99
CA SER A 166 -13.25 42.47 1.89
C SER A 166 -13.02 41.03 2.34
N LYS A 167 -13.91 40.12 1.92
CA LYS A 167 -13.92 38.72 2.36
C LYS A 167 -13.35 37.79 1.31
N PHE A 168 -12.17 37.25 1.58
CA PHE A 168 -11.55 36.20 0.79
C PHE A 168 -12.15 34.85 1.19
N ILE A 169 -12.71 34.13 0.23
CA ILE A 169 -13.16 32.75 0.43
C ILE A 169 -12.05 31.84 -0.02
N ILE A 170 -11.51 31.03 0.88
CA ILE A 170 -10.40 30.12 0.61
C ILE A 170 -10.91 28.69 0.73
N ASP A 171 -10.91 27.98 -0.39
CA ASP A 171 -11.10 26.54 -0.44
C ASP A 171 -9.73 25.86 -0.21
N VAL A 172 -9.55 25.24 0.96
CA VAL A 172 -8.35 24.49 1.35
C VAL A 172 -8.54 23.04 0.91
N LYS A 173 -7.77 22.60 -0.09
CA LYS A 173 -7.88 21.26 -0.66
C LYS A 173 -6.58 20.48 -0.45
N PRO A 174 -6.64 19.24 0.06
CA PRO A 174 -5.48 18.36 0.04
C PRO A 174 -5.15 17.96 -1.40
N VAL A 175 -3.86 17.82 -1.69
CA VAL A 175 -3.35 17.29 -2.95
C VAL A 175 -2.55 16.04 -2.63
N LEU A 176 -3.04 14.91 -3.11
CA LEU A 176 -2.53 13.59 -2.80
C LEU A 176 -1.46 13.16 -3.81
N ASP A 177 -0.53 12.33 -3.37
CA ASP A 177 0.41 11.60 -4.22
C ASP A 177 -0.36 10.55 -5.02
N GLU A 178 0.15 10.18 -6.19
CA GLU A 178 -0.48 9.19 -7.07
C GLU A 178 -0.07 7.77 -6.65
N LYS A 179 -0.32 7.43 -5.39
CA LYS A 179 0.00 6.13 -4.80
C LYS A 179 -1.15 5.58 -3.96
N GLY A 180 -1.14 4.27 -3.76
CA GLY A 180 -2.01 3.55 -2.82
C GLY A 180 -1.26 2.43 -2.09
N ILE A 181 -1.93 1.77 -1.17
CA ILE A 181 -1.41 0.59 -0.45
C ILE A 181 -1.99 -0.67 -1.07
N LEU A 182 -1.16 -1.69 -1.28
CA LEU A 182 -1.58 -3.06 -1.49
C LEU A 182 -1.44 -3.85 -0.18
N GLU A 183 -2.56 -4.34 0.34
CA GLU A 183 -2.58 -5.32 1.43
C GLU A 183 -2.77 -6.71 0.85
N LEU A 184 -1.68 -7.47 0.79
CA LEU A 184 -1.70 -8.84 0.25
C LEU A 184 -1.86 -9.86 1.38
N ASN A 185 -2.87 -10.70 1.27
CA ASN A 185 -3.03 -11.89 2.11
C ASN A 185 -2.87 -13.14 1.26
N VAL A 186 -1.92 -14.00 1.64
CA VAL A 186 -1.69 -15.28 0.97
C VAL A 186 -2.02 -16.39 1.93
N PHE A 187 -2.78 -17.38 1.47
CA PHE A 187 -3.26 -18.51 2.26
C PHE A 187 -2.80 -19.83 1.65
N ALA A 188 -2.45 -20.78 2.51
CA ALA A 188 -2.20 -22.15 2.09
C ALA A 188 -3.50 -22.83 1.61
N PRO A 189 -3.42 -23.82 0.70
CA PRO A 189 -4.56 -24.66 0.36
C PRO A 189 -5.06 -25.38 1.62
N LYS A 190 -6.38 -25.60 1.70
CA LYS A 190 -6.94 -26.46 2.75
C LYS A 190 -6.41 -27.88 2.52
N LYS A 191 -5.73 -28.47 3.51
CA LYS A 191 -5.42 -29.90 3.49
C LYS A 191 -6.74 -30.65 3.48
N GLN A 192 -6.98 -31.45 2.44
CA GLN A 192 -7.94 -32.55 2.56
C GLN A 192 -7.24 -33.60 3.41
N ASP A 193 -7.73 -33.83 4.63
CA ASP A 193 -7.32 -34.98 5.43
C ASP A 193 -7.67 -36.24 4.64
N VAL A 194 -6.69 -36.81 3.95
CA VAL A 194 -6.76 -38.19 3.52
C VAL A 194 -6.56 -38.99 4.80
N GLN A 195 -7.66 -39.50 5.34
CA GLN A 195 -7.65 -40.39 6.47
C GLN A 195 -6.84 -41.63 6.06
N GLU A 196 -5.65 -41.79 6.63
CA GLU A 196 -4.88 -43.03 6.58
C GLU A 196 -5.66 -44.12 7.32
N ASP A 197 -6.68 -44.69 6.69
CA ASP A 197 -7.30 -45.92 7.17
C ASP A 197 -6.38 -47.10 6.84
N PHE A 198 -5.27 -47.21 7.58
CA PHE A 198 -4.54 -48.46 7.72
C PHE A 198 -5.42 -49.44 8.54
N ILE A 199 -6.28 -50.19 7.85
CA ILE A 199 -6.99 -51.31 8.47
C ILE A 199 -5.97 -52.44 8.72
N THR A 200 -5.38 -52.46 9.91
CA THR A 200 -4.80 -53.70 10.44
C THR A 200 -5.96 -54.60 10.84
N GLY A 201 -6.30 -55.54 9.96
CA GLY A 201 -7.32 -56.54 10.24
C GLY A 201 -6.89 -57.42 11.42
N THR A 202 -7.58 -57.32 12.55
CA THR A 202 -7.77 -58.46 13.44
C THR A 202 -9.20 -58.43 13.97
N SER A 203 -9.95 -59.47 13.59
CA SER A 203 -11.34 -59.72 13.98
C SER A 203 -11.51 -59.83 15.50
N ASN A 204 -12.53 -59.15 16.06
CA ASN A 204 -13.61 -59.79 16.82
C ASN A 204 -14.69 -58.79 17.32
N SER A 205 -15.95 -59.20 17.11
CA SER A 205 -17.19 -58.89 17.86
C SER A 205 -17.58 -57.44 18.18
N ALA A 206 -18.63 -56.99 17.48
CA ALA A 206 -19.82 -56.27 17.95
C ALA A 206 -19.64 -55.08 18.92
N GLU A 207 -19.66 -53.86 18.39
CA GLU A 207 -20.41 -52.73 18.96
C GLU A 207 -20.52 -51.58 17.94
N SER A 208 -21.75 -51.10 17.73
CA SER A 208 -22.05 -49.95 16.88
C SER A 208 -21.59 -48.65 17.55
N VAL A 209 -20.49 -48.07 17.07
CA VAL A 209 -20.04 -46.74 17.50
C VAL A 209 -20.55 -45.69 16.51
N ASN A 210 -21.50 -44.87 16.97
CA ASN A 210 -21.94 -43.67 16.26
C ASN A 210 -20.80 -42.65 16.23
N VAL A 211 -20.15 -42.47 15.08
CA VAL A 211 -19.18 -41.39 14.87
C VAL A 211 -19.94 -40.10 14.55
N THR A 212 -19.96 -39.20 15.52
CA THR A 212 -20.41 -37.82 15.33
C THR A 212 -19.32 -37.06 14.59
N VAL A 213 -19.60 -36.66 13.35
CA VAL A 213 -18.75 -35.74 12.58
C VAL A 213 -18.65 -34.43 13.35
N LYS A 214 -17.47 -34.16 13.92
CA LYS A 214 -17.12 -32.83 14.42
C LYS A 214 -16.61 -32.02 13.24
N THR A 215 -17.47 -31.16 12.71
CA THR A 215 -17.09 -30.14 11.73
C THR A 215 -16.21 -29.12 12.44
N GLU A 216 -14.88 -29.27 12.35
CA GLU A 216 -13.96 -28.22 12.77
C GLU A 216 -13.95 -27.10 11.72
N ASN A 217 -14.14 -25.87 12.21
CA ASN A 217 -14.13 -24.64 11.44
C ASN A 217 -12.74 -24.45 10.78
N THR A 218 -12.60 -24.82 9.50
CA THR A 218 -11.37 -24.60 8.72
C THR A 218 -11.24 -23.11 8.33
N SER A 219 -10.67 -22.31 9.24
CA SER A 219 -10.09 -21.01 8.92
C SER A 219 -8.88 -21.22 8.01
N LEU A 220 -8.78 -20.44 6.92
CA LEU A 220 -7.62 -20.48 6.02
C LEU A 220 -6.37 -20.01 6.78
N GLU A 221 -5.28 -20.79 6.75
CA GLU A 221 -4.01 -20.43 7.38
C GLU A 221 -3.28 -19.41 6.51
N LYS A 222 -3.06 -18.20 7.05
CA LYS A 222 -2.29 -17.15 6.38
C LYS A 222 -0.80 -17.51 6.44
N ILE A 223 -0.16 -17.55 5.28
CA ILE A 223 1.27 -17.86 5.15
C ILE A 223 2.08 -16.57 4.99
N ASN A 224 3.19 -16.48 5.71
CA ASN A 224 4.12 -15.35 5.65
C ASN A 224 5.28 -15.67 4.70
N GLY A 225 5.54 -14.77 3.75
CA GLY A 225 6.31 -15.05 2.53
C GLY A 225 7.80 -15.39 2.66
N THR A 226 8.42 -15.39 3.84
CA THR A 226 9.85 -15.74 3.92
C THR A 226 10.05 -17.26 3.82
N GLY A 227 10.55 -17.72 2.67
CA GLY A 227 10.93 -19.12 2.42
C GLY A 227 9.82 -20.03 1.88
N ILE A 228 8.57 -19.55 1.83
CA ILE A 228 7.43 -20.31 1.28
C ILE A 228 7.16 -19.90 -0.17
N TYR A 229 7.22 -18.60 -0.47
CA TYR A 229 7.03 -18.07 -1.81
C TYR A 229 7.81 -16.77 -1.99
N THR A 230 8.11 -16.40 -3.23
CA THR A 230 8.64 -15.08 -3.58
C THR A 230 7.56 -14.26 -4.26
N LEU A 231 7.33 -13.05 -3.74
CA LEU A 231 6.41 -12.08 -4.33
C LEU A 231 7.15 -11.17 -5.30
N TYR A 232 6.62 -11.07 -6.52
CA TYR A 232 7.01 -10.09 -7.51
C TYR A 232 5.83 -9.20 -7.85
N ILE A 233 6.09 -7.89 -7.98
CA ILE A 233 5.16 -6.90 -8.49
C ILE A 233 5.85 -6.22 -9.67
N ASP A 234 5.21 -6.28 -10.84
CA ASP A 234 5.78 -5.82 -12.12
C ASP A 234 7.20 -6.35 -12.36
N ASN A 235 7.38 -7.65 -12.08
CA ASN A 235 8.63 -8.40 -12.19
C ASN A 235 9.76 -7.93 -11.24
N GLN A 236 9.43 -7.21 -10.17
CA GLN A 236 10.39 -6.76 -9.17
C GLN A 236 9.96 -7.17 -7.75
N ILE A 237 10.93 -7.40 -6.87
CA ILE A 237 10.64 -7.63 -5.45
C ILE A 237 10.18 -6.29 -4.86
N PRO A 238 8.97 -6.19 -4.28
CA PRO A 238 8.47 -4.93 -3.76
C PRO A 238 9.31 -4.45 -2.57
N THR A 239 9.56 -3.15 -2.50
CA THR A 239 10.13 -2.52 -1.31
C THR A 239 9.01 -2.21 -0.32
N LEU A 240 9.20 -2.59 0.93
CA LEU A 240 8.26 -2.27 2.01
C LEU A 240 8.62 -0.93 2.65
N VAL A 241 7.61 -0.11 2.89
CA VAL A 241 7.72 1.13 3.67
C VAL A 241 6.76 0.99 4.85
N ASP A 242 7.28 0.99 6.08
CA ASP A 242 6.51 0.73 7.30
C ASP A 242 5.65 -0.54 7.20
N ASP A 243 6.25 -1.64 6.72
CA ASP A 243 5.61 -2.94 6.48
C ASP A 243 4.45 -2.93 5.47
N LYS A 244 4.33 -1.86 4.66
CA LYS A 244 3.30 -1.74 3.60
C LYS A 244 3.92 -1.78 2.22
N ILE A 245 3.19 -2.39 1.29
CA ILE A 245 3.49 -2.32 -0.14
C ILE A 245 2.81 -1.06 -0.68
N ILE A 246 3.60 -0.03 -0.97
CA ILE A 246 3.09 1.23 -1.56
C ILE A 246 3.40 1.22 -3.05
N LEU A 247 2.38 1.39 -3.88
CA LEU A 247 2.49 1.34 -5.33
C LEU A 247 1.90 2.60 -5.96
N PRO A 248 2.39 3.00 -7.15
CA PRO A 248 1.70 3.97 -7.99
C PRO A 248 0.23 3.60 -8.24
N VAL A 249 -0.60 4.59 -8.56
CA VAL A 249 -1.97 4.35 -9.01
C VAL A 249 -1.96 3.66 -10.38
N GLY A 250 -2.81 2.66 -10.56
CA GLY A 250 -2.97 1.93 -11.81
C GLY A 250 -2.99 0.41 -11.65
N ASN A 251 -2.89 -0.28 -12.78
CA ASN A 251 -2.87 -1.73 -12.83
C ASN A 251 -1.45 -2.26 -12.61
N HIS A 252 -1.30 -3.14 -11.63
CA HIS A 252 -0.05 -3.84 -11.32
C HIS A 252 -0.19 -5.34 -11.54
N HIS A 253 0.88 -5.99 -11.98
CA HIS A 253 0.94 -7.44 -12.17
C HIS A 253 1.68 -8.08 -11.01
N LEU A 254 0.98 -8.96 -10.30
CA LEU A 254 1.48 -9.67 -9.15
C LEU A 254 1.78 -11.12 -9.54
N SER A 255 2.96 -11.61 -9.18
CA SER A 255 3.36 -13.00 -9.37
C SER A 255 3.87 -13.57 -8.05
N ILE A 256 3.27 -14.66 -7.62
CA ILE A 256 3.71 -15.45 -6.47
C ILE A 256 4.35 -16.71 -7.03
N VAL A 257 5.63 -16.90 -6.75
CA VAL A 257 6.41 -18.06 -7.19
C VAL A 257 6.78 -18.90 -5.98
N SER A 258 6.52 -20.19 -6.01
CA SER A 258 6.80 -21.11 -4.91
C SER A 258 7.26 -22.45 -5.46
N ASP A 259 8.15 -23.12 -4.71
CA ASP A 259 8.52 -24.52 -4.96
C ASP A 259 7.57 -25.51 -4.27
N LEU A 260 6.73 -25.02 -3.34
CA LEU A 260 5.80 -25.83 -2.54
C LEU A 260 4.36 -25.74 -3.05
N TYR A 261 4.06 -24.72 -3.84
CA TYR A 261 2.72 -24.44 -4.34
C TYR A 261 2.74 -24.00 -5.79
N ARG A 262 1.59 -24.10 -6.44
CA ARG A 262 1.43 -23.64 -7.81
C ARG A 262 1.61 -22.13 -7.86
N SER A 263 2.51 -21.66 -8.73
CA SER A 263 2.67 -20.23 -8.97
C SER A 263 1.35 -19.59 -9.41
N GLU A 264 1.08 -18.40 -8.88
CA GLU A 264 -0.14 -17.66 -9.13
C GLU A 264 0.20 -16.27 -9.68
N VAL A 265 -0.55 -15.85 -10.72
CA VAL A 265 -0.44 -14.51 -11.30
C VAL A 265 -1.79 -13.81 -11.18
N ARG A 266 -1.78 -12.56 -10.74
CA ARG A 266 -2.98 -11.72 -10.58
C ARG A 266 -2.68 -10.31 -11.07
N SER A 267 -3.72 -9.61 -11.51
CA SER A 267 -3.67 -8.17 -11.73
C SER A 267 -4.45 -7.48 -10.63
N VAL A 268 -3.94 -6.36 -10.14
CA VAL A 268 -4.60 -5.55 -9.11
C VAL A 268 -4.63 -4.08 -9.53
N MET A 269 -5.77 -3.43 -9.32
CA MET A 269 -5.93 -2.00 -9.51
C MET A 269 -5.64 -1.29 -8.18
N ILE A 270 -4.66 -0.40 -8.19
CA ILE A 270 -4.33 0.46 -7.05
C ILE A 270 -4.99 1.81 -7.25
N GLU A 271 -5.78 2.21 -6.26
CA GLU A 271 -6.47 3.50 -6.25
C GLU A 271 -5.73 4.52 -5.38
N GLN A 272 -5.89 5.80 -5.70
CA GLN A 272 -5.18 6.88 -5.02
C GLN A 272 -5.59 6.96 -3.55
N ALA A 273 -4.58 7.01 -2.67
CA ALA A 273 -4.71 7.12 -1.21
C ALA A 273 -5.67 6.10 -0.58
N ARG A 274 -5.78 4.93 -1.19
CA ARG A 274 -6.62 3.83 -0.70
C ARG A 274 -5.78 2.58 -0.44
N THR A 275 -6.31 1.73 0.43
CA THR A 275 -5.81 0.37 0.64
C THR A 275 -6.63 -0.58 -0.22
N THR A 276 -5.97 -1.26 -1.14
CA THR A 276 -6.55 -2.37 -1.91
C THR A 276 -6.14 -3.69 -1.26
N THR A 277 -7.11 -4.46 -0.77
CA THR A 277 -6.86 -5.79 -0.21
C THR A 277 -6.97 -6.86 -1.29
N LEU A 278 -5.99 -7.78 -1.34
CA LEU A 278 -5.98 -8.90 -2.27
C LEU A 278 -5.71 -10.21 -1.52
N ASP A 279 -6.69 -11.10 -1.56
CA ASP A 279 -6.61 -12.43 -0.95
C ASP A 279 -6.30 -13.48 -2.02
N ILE A 280 -5.24 -14.27 -1.80
CA ILE A 280 -4.82 -15.34 -2.70
C ILE A 280 -4.72 -16.64 -1.92
N VAL A 281 -5.50 -17.65 -2.32
CA VAL A 281 -5.34 -19.02 -1.83
C VAL A 281 -4.47 -19.77 -2.83
N LEU A 282 -3.30 -20.25 -2.38
CA LEU A 282 -2.41 -21.05 -3.20
C LEU A 282 -2.99 -22.45 -3.45
N LYS A 283 -2.49 -23.10 -4.50
CA LYS A 283 -2.91 -24.45 -4.87
C LYS A 283 -1.78 -25.44 -4.61
N ASP A 284 -2.18 -26.61 -4.12
CA ASP A 284 -1.28 -27.74 -3.94
C ASP A 284 -0.72 -28.21 -5.30
N ILE A 285 0.49 -28.75 -5.27
CA ILE A 285 1.19 -29.34 -6.41
C ILE A 285 1.55 -30.81 -6.14
N THR A 286 1.00 -31.44 -5.11
CA THR A 286 1.19 -32.87 -4.82
C THR A 286 0.84 -33.69 -6.07
N PRO A 287 1.77 -34.49 -6.61
CA PRO A 287 1.50 -35.35 -7.75
C PRO A 287 0.43 -36.37 -7.39
N LEU A 288 -0.39 -36.71 -8.38
CA LEU A 288 -1.49 -37.66 -8.21
C LEU A 288 -1.32 -38.87 -9.15
N ILE A 289 -1.73 -40.04 -8.69
CA ILE A 289 -1.92 -41.22 -9.54
C ILE A 289 -3.40 -41.58 -9.62
N GLU A 290 -3.87 -41.90 -10.81
CA GLU A 290 -5.18 -42.46 -11.08
C GLU A 290 -5.00 -43.84 -11.68
N ILE A 291 -5.68 -44.83 -11.11
CA ILE A 291 -5.50 -46.22 -11.52
C ILE A 291 -6.82 -46.78 -12.02
N THR A 292 -6.76 -47.52 -13.12
CA THR A 292 -7.88 -48.27 -13.68
C THR A 292 -7.42 -49.70 -13.93
N ALA A 293 -7.98 -50.64 -13.19
CA ALA A 293 -7.69 -52.06 -13.32
C ALA A 293 -8.99 -52.88 -13.18
N PRO A 294 -9.02 -54.14 -13.66
CA PRO A 294 -10.11 -55.06 -13.39
C PRO A 294 -10.30 -55.34 -11.88
N ASP A 295 -11.44 -55.95 -11.53
CA ASP A 295 -11.66 -56.42 -10.18
C ASP A 295 -10.70 -57.58 -9.82
N GLY A 296 -10.32 -57.65 -8.54
CA GLY A 296 -9.45 -58.72 -8.02
C GLY A 296 -7.95 -58.52 -8.25
N VAL A 297 -7.55 -57.41 -8.88
CA VAL A 297 -6.14 -57.02 -9.01
C VAL A 297 -5.62 -56.45 -7.70
N GLN A 298 -4.49 -56.97 -7.22
CA GLN A 298 -3.77 -56.39 -6.09
C GLN A 298 -2.78 -55.35 -6.62
N ILE A 299 -2.81 -54.15 -6.05
CA ILE A 299 -2.00 -53.03 -6.50
C ILE A 299 -1.08 -52.61 -5.36
N PHE A 300 0.19 -52.41 -5.67
CA PHE A 300 1.21 -51.97 -4.71
C PHE A 300 1.95 -50.75 -5.26
N LEU A 301 2.17 -49.76 -4.41
CA LEU A 301 3.05 -48.62 -4.65
C LEU A 301 4.23 -48.74 -3.69
N ASP A 302 5.45 -48.80 -4.21
CA ASP A 302 6.69 -48.92 -3.44
C ASP A 302 6.69 -50.06 -2.40
N SER A 303 6.05 -51.17 -2.76
CA SER A 303 5.86 -52.37 -1.93
C SER A 303 4.73 -52.30 -0.89
N GLU A 304 4.04 -51.17 -0.77
CA GLU A 304 2.86 -51.03 0.08
C GLU A 304 1.58 -51.27 -0.73
N GLN A 305 0.67 -52.10 -0.20
CA GLN A 305 -0.55 -52.45 -0.89
C GLN A 305 -1.57 -51.30 -0.81
N ILE A 306 -2.08 -50.88 -1.97
CA ILE A 306 -3.16 -49.90 -2.07
C ILE A 306 -4.50 -50.64 -2.02
N LEU A 307 -5.31 -50.36 -0.99
CA LEU A 307 -6.62 -50.98 -0.81
C LEU A 307 -7.74 -50.24 -1.53
N ASN A 308 -7.67 -48.91 -1.60
CA ASN A 308 -8.66 -48.08 -2.28
C ASN A 308 -7.94 -47.22 -3.34
N TRP A 309 -8.17 -47.55 -4.61
CA TRP A 309 -7.56 -46.88 -5.76
C TRP A 309 -8.61 -46.26 -6.70
N ASN A 310 -9.85 -46.13 -6.25
CA ASN A 310 -10.97 -45.56 -7.02
C ASN A 310 -10.94 -44.03 -7.08
N GLU A 311 -10.10 -43.40 -6.26
CA GLU A 311 -9.89 -41.95 -6.23
C GLU A 311 -8.42 -41.64 -6.54
N PRO A 312 -8.11 -40.42 -7.04
CA PRO A 312 -6.72 -40.01 -7.25
C PRO A 312 -5.93 -40.08 -5.93
N LEU A 313 -4.80 -40.78 -5.95
CA LEU A 313 -3.96 -40.97 -4.78
C LEU A 313 -2.76 -40.01 -4.84
N PRO A 314 -2.47 -39.27 -3.75
CA PRO A 314 -1.27 -38.47 -3.68
C PRO A 314 -0.02 -39.35 -3.61
N VAL A 315 1.04 -38.93 -4.30
CA VAL A 315 2.37 -39.55 -4.23
C VAL A 315 3.43 -38.47 -4.00
N THR A 316 4.57 -38.86 -3.44
CA THR A 316 5.70 -37.94 -3.31
C THR A 316 6.32 -37.63 -4.67
N GLU A 317 7.11 -36.56 -4.75
CA GLU A 317 7.95 -36.31 -5.92
C GLU A 317 9.14 -37.29 -5.94
N GLY A 318 9.45 -37.86 -7.10
CA GLY A 318 10.57 -38.79 -7.28
C GLY A 318 10.21 -40.09 -7.99
N GLU A 319 11.11 -41.07 -7.93
CA GLU A 319 10.92 -42.38 -8.55
C GLU A 319 10.02 -43.28 -7.70
N HIS A 320 9.04 -43.90 -8.36
CA HIS A 320 8.06 -44.79 -7.75
C HIS A 320 7.90 -46.07 -8.57
N LEU A 321 7.56 -47.16 -7.87
CA LEU A 321 7.28 -48.47 -8.46
C LEU A 321 5.82 -48.85 -8.24
N LEU A 322 5.07 -48.98 -9.34
CA LEU A 322 3.69 -49.47 -9.32
C LEU A 322 3.66 -50.93 -9.78
N LYS A 323 3.13 -51.82 -8.93
CA LYS A 323 3.01 -53.26 -9.19
C LYS A 323 1.55 -53.68 -9.19
N PHE A 324 1.15 -54.37 -10.25
CA PHE A 324 -0.13 -55.06 -10.37
C PHE A 324 0.10 -56.57 -10.25
N ASN A 325 -0.67 -57.25 -9.41
CA ASN A 325 -0.66 -58.70 -9.26
C ASN A 325 -2.07 -59.27 -9.51
N ILE A 326 -2.17 -60.22 -10.46
CA ILE A 326 -3.40 -60.91 -10.82
C ILE A 326 -3.11 -62.40 -10.89
N GLY A 327 -3.66 -63.18 -9.95
CA GLY A 327 -3.58 -64.65 -10.00
C GLY A 327 -2.14 -65.19 -10.09
N GLY A 328 -1.16 -64.49 -9.52
CA GLY A 328 0.26 -64.86 -9.55
C GLY A 328 1.06 -64.26 -10.71
N TYR A 329 0.42 -63.57 -11.66
CA TYR A 329 1.12 -62.78 -12.69
C TYR A 329 1.40 -61.37 -12.18
N GLU A 330 2.62 -60.90 -12.42
CA GLU A 330 3.06 -59.58 -11.97
C GLU A 330 3.37 -58.68 -13.16
N LYS A 331 2.85 -57.45 -13.11
CA LYS A 331 3.25 -56.36 -14.00
C LYS A 331 3.77 -55.21 -13.15
N ILE A 332 5.03 -54.84 -13.35
CA ILE A 332 5.67 -53.73 -12.65
C ILE A 332 5.93 -52.60 -13.66
N GLN A 333 5.62 -51.38 -13.25
CA GLN A 333 5.89 -50.16 -14.00
C GLN A 333 6.59 -49.14 -13.08
N SER A 334 7.79 -48.73 -13.46
CA SER A 334 8.45 -47.58 -12.83
C SER A 334 7.96 -46.28 -13.46
N PHE A 335 7.83 -45.23 -12.65
CA PHE A 335 7.56 -43.88 -13.13
C PHE A 335 8.23 -42.84 -12.23
N GLU A 336 8.50 -41.66 -12.79
CA GLU A 336 9.01 -40.51 -12.05
C GLU A 336 7.88 -39.49 -11.88
N ALA A 337 7.48 -39.27 -10.64
CA ALA A 337 6.45 -38.33 -10.25
C ALA A 337 7.04 -36.93 -10.11
N PHE A 338 6.44 -35.95 -10.80
CA PHE A 338 6.78 -34.54 -10.72
C PHE A 338 5.62 -33.75 -10.16
N ASN A 339 5.92 -32.74 -9.35
CA ASN A 339 4.90 -31.87 -8.77
C ASN A 339 3.98 -31.25 -9.85
N GLY A 340 2.68 -31.20 -9.56
CA GLY A 340 1.62 -30.66 -10.40
C GLY A 340 1.20 -31.56 -11.55
N LYS A 341 1.65 -32.82 -11.58
CA LYS A 341 1.29 -33.82 -12.59
C LYS A 341 0.30 -34.86 -12.03
N THR A 342 -0.51 -35.39 -12.93
CA THR A 342 -1.38 -36.54 -12.67
C THR A 342 -1.03 -37.65 -13.65
N TYR A 343 -0.79 -38.84 -13.13
CA TYR A 343 -0.38 -40.01 -13.90
C TYR A 343 -1.53 -41.01 -13.94
N LYS A 344 -1.93 -41.42 -15.14
CA LYS A 344 -3.01 -42.38 -15.33
C LYS A 344 -2.45 -43.73 -15.71
N PHE A 345 -2.71 -44.75 -14.90
CA PHE A 345 -2.31 -46.13 -15.13
C PHE A 345 -3.53 -46.96 -15.46
N SER A 346 -3.54 -47.56 -16.66
CA SER A 346 -4.62 -48.44 -17.09
C SER A 346 -4.06 -49.82 -17.39
N LEU A 347 -4.53 -50.82 -16.64
CA LEU A 347 -4.21 -52.22 -16.88
C LEU A 347 -5.30 -52.85 -17.76
N ASN A 348 -4.94 -53.14 -19.00
CA ASN A 348 -5.81 -53.83 -19.95
C ASN A 348 -5.38 -55.29 -20.09
N LEU A 349 -6.33 -56.22 -20.11
CA LEU A 349 -6.11 -57.65 -20.31
C LEU A 349 -6.65 -58.05 -21.68
N ASP A 350 -5.76 -58.55 -22.56
CA ASP A 350 -6.14 -59.10 -23.85
C ASP A 350 -6.09 -60.63 -23.83
N VAL A 351 -7.10 -61.26 -24.43
CA VAL A 351 -7.19 -62.71 -24.62
C VAL A 351 -7.10 -63.01 -26.10
N GLN A 352 -6.12 -63.82 -26.51
CA GLN A 352 -6.00 -64.33 -27.87
C GLN A 352 -6.40 -65.80 -27.91
N VAL A 353 -7.27 -66.15 -28.86
CA VAL A 353 -7.65 -67.53 -29.15
C VAL A 353 -6.88 -67.98 -30.38
N VAL A 354 -6.11 -69.05 -30.23
CA VAL A 354 -5.39 -69.70 -31.34
C VAL A 354 -5.91 -71.13 -31.44
N GLU A 355 -6.32 -71.53 -32.64
CA GLU A 355 -6.76 -72.90 -32.94
C GLU A 355 -5.54 -73.83 -32.91
N SER A 356 -5.61 -74.94 -32.16
CA SER A 356 -4.56 -75.97 -32.13
C SER A 356 -4.90 -77.08 -33.12
N GLU A 357 -3.96 -77.42 -34.01
CA GLU A 357 -4.07 -78.58 -34.93
C GLU A 357 -4.16 -79.93 -34.19
#